data_AF-A1RRE0-F1
#
_entry.id   AF-A1RRE0-F1
#
_cell.length_a   1.000
_cell.length_b   1.000
_cell.length_c   1.000
_cell.angle_alpha   90.00
_cell.angle_beta   90.00
_cell.angle_gamma   90.00
#
_symmetry.space_group_name_H-M   'P 1'
#
loop_
_entity.id
_entity.type
_entity.pdbx_description
1 polymer ?
#
loop_
_entity_poly.entity_id
_entity_poly.type
_entity_poly.pdbx_seq_one_letter_code
_entity_poly.pdbx_strand_id
1 'polypeptide(L)'
;MQKVIRSKSYVFEGELPEEISTLLEKWGRLVKRGEVAVYMIDSGEIKMRKISENPTQVVRRIYIHPSCGCMLEIDETRDFEQGKTTYTLYMKKLCQEHKS
;
A
#
# COMPACT_ATOMS: atom_id res chain seq x y z
N MET A 1 -11.99 22.84 -20.29
CA MET A 1 -10.76 22.02 -20.19
C MET A 1 -11.01 20.94 -19.15
N GLN A 2 -11.24 19.69 -19.55
CA GLN A 2 -11.60 18.59 -18.63
C GLN A 2 -10.30 18.00 -18.07
N LYS A 3 -10.04 18.17 -16.77
CA LYS A 3 -8.83 17.66 -16.12
C LYS A 3 -9.01 16.15 -15.89
N VAL A 4 -8.43 15.32 -16.74
CA VAL A 4 -8.43 13.86 -16.54
C VAL A 4 -7.53 13.54 -15.34
N ILE A 5 -8.12 13.26 -14.20
CA ILE A 5 -7.41 12.79 -13.01
C ILE A 5 -7.16 11.29 -13.21
N ARG A 6 -5.89 10.91 -13.45
CA ARG A 6 -5.52 9.49 -13.51
C ARG A 6 -5.40 8.96 -12.09
N SER A 7 -6.46 8.34 -11.59
CA SER A 7 -6.43 7.57 -10.35
C SER A 7 -5.36 6.48 -10.42
N LYS A 8 -4.61 6.28 -9.33
CA LYS A 8 -3.65 5.19 -9.22
C LYS A 8 -4.25 4.08 -8.37
N SER A 9 -4.00 2.83 -8.76
CA SER A 9 -4.48 1.67 -8.02
C SER A 9 -3.35 0.70 -7.71
N TYR A 10 -3.49 -0.02 -6.59
CA TYR A 10 -2.62 -1.13 -6.21
C TYR A 10 -3.47 -2.29 -5.71
N VAL A 11 -3.07 -3.51 -6.05
CA VAL A 11 -3.75 -4.74 -5.63
C VAL A 11 -2.86 -5.44 -4.62
N PHE A 12 -3.41 -5.67 -3.43
CA PHE A 12 -2.80 -6.49 -2.39
C PHE A 12 -3.34 -7.92 -2.53
N GLU A 13 -2.45 -8.88 -2.70
CA GLU A 13 -2.75 -10.32 -2.91
C GLU A 13 -2.62 -11.10 -1.60
N GLY A 14 -3.07 -10.50 -0.49
CA GLY A 14 -3.06 -11.10 0.84
C GLY A 14 -3.79 -10.22 1.85
N GLU A 15 -4.00 -10.76 3.05
CA GLU A 15 -4.67 -10.04 4.12
C GLU A 15 -3.84 -8.82 4.56
N LEU A 16 -4.48 -7.66 4.56
CA LEU A 16 -3.90 -6.43 5.06
C LEU A 16 -4.12 -6.30 6.57
N PRO A 17 -3.07 -6.02 7.35
CA PRO A 17 -3.23 -5.60 8.74
C PRO A 17 -4.24 -4.44 8.87
N GLU A 18 -4.99 -4.44 9.96
CA GLU A 18 -6.01 -3.42 10.24
C GLU A 18 -5.42 -2.00 10.24
N GLU A 19 -4.22 -1.83 10.80
CA GLU A 19 -3.52 -0.54 10.83
C GLU A 19 -3.24 -0.02 9.41
N ILE A 20 -2.78 -0.88 8.50
CA ILE A 20 -2.51 -0.49 7.11
C ILE A 20 -3.82 -0.16 6.39
N SER A 21 -4.84 -1.00 6.58
CA SER A 21 -6.17 -0.79 5.98
C SER A 21 -6.74 0.57 6.37
N THR A 22 -6.72 0.88 7.67
CA THR A 22 -7.24 2.14 8.23
C THR A 22 -6.52 3.34 7.66
N LEU A 23 -5.19 3.26 7.50
CA LEU A 23 -4.41 4.34 6.90
C LEU A 23 -4.76 4.55 5.43
N LEU A 24 -4.85 3.48 4.64
CA LEU A 24 -5.23 3.55 3.23
C LEU A 24 -6.61 4.20 3.04
N GLU A 25 -7.57 3.82 3.87
CA GLU A 25 -8.94 4.37 3.84
C GLU A 25 -9.01 5.88 4.16
N LYS A 26 -8.00 6.46 4.83
CA LYS A 26 -7.93 7.92 5.05
C LYS A 26 -7.64 8.71 3.77
N TRP A 27 -6.92 8.13 2.81
CA TRP A 27 -6.41 8.86 1.64
C TRP A 27 -7.05 8.42 0.33
N GLY A 28 -7.78 7.32 0.34
CA GLY A 28 -8.36 6.75 -0.85
C GLY A 28 -9.40 5.69 -0.54
N ARG A 29 -9.77 4.94 -1.55
CA ARG A 29 -10.78 3.89 -1.44
C ARG A 29 -10.09 2.53 -1.38
N LEU A 30 -10.37 1.79 -0.31
CA LEU A 30 -9.97 0.39 -0.17
C LEU A 30 -11.19 -0.50 -0.37
N VAL A 31 -11.11 -1.48 -1.28
CA VAL A 31 -12.15 -2.48 -1.51
C VAL A 31 -11.57 -3.85 -1.23
N LYS A 32 -12.09 -4.51 -0.20
CA LYS A 32 -11.67 -5.87 0.20
C LYS A 32 -12.62 -6.91 -0.39
N ARG A 33 -12.07 -8.00 -0.95
CA ARG A 33 -12.80 -9.16 -1.49
C ARG A 33 -12.03 -10.43 -1.17
N GLY A 34 -12.42 -11.12 -0.10
CA GLY A 34 -11.67 -12.28 0.40
C GLY A 34 -10.25 -11.86 0.79
N GLU A 35 -9.25 -12.60 0.32
CA GLU A 35 -7.82 -12.35 0.57
C GLU A 35 -7.20 -11.28 -0.35
N VAL A 36 -8.00 -10.62 -1.19
CA VAL A 36 -7.53 -9.58 -2.10
C VAL A 36 -8.10 -8.22 -1.69
N ALA A 37 -7.26 -7.20 -1.67
CA ALA A 37 -7.69 -5.82 -1.48
C ALA A 37 -7.22 -4.91 -2.63
N VAL A 38 -8.13 -4.09 -3.15
CA VAL A 38 -7.83 -3.10 -4.19
C VAL A 38 -7.86 -1.72 -3.55
N TYR A 39 -6.72 -1.04 -3.56
CA TYR A 39 -6.60 0.33 -3.12
C TYR A 39 -6.56 1.28 -4.32
N MET A 40 -7.29 2.38 -4.23
CA MET A 40 -7.33 3.44 -5.23
C MET A 40 -7.11 4.79 -4.56
N ILE A 41 -6.24 5.62 -5.15
CA ILE A 41 -6.00 7.00 -4.73
C ILE A 41 -6.19 7.95 -5.90
N ASP A 42 -6.93 9.04 -5.65
CA ASP A 42 -7.26 10.03 -6.67
C ASP A 42 -6.07 10.95 -6.99
N SER A 43 -5.24 11.26 -5.99
CA SER A 43 -4.05 12.09 -6.19
C SER A 43 -2.89 11.67 -5.30
N GLY A 44 -1.73 11.48 -5.93
CA GLY A 44 -0.52 11.04 -5.24
C GLY A 44 0.32 10.08 -6.08
N GLU A 45 1.13 9.31 -5.39
CA GLU A 45 2.01 8.32 -5.99
C GLU A 45 1.96 6.98 -5.26
N ILE A 46 1.96 5.91 -6.06
CA ILE A 46 2.23 4.56 -5.59
C ILE A 46 3.45 4.07 -6.37
N LYS A 47 4.50 3.66 -5.66
CA LYS A 47 5.72 3.08 -6.21
C LYS A 47 6.01 1.77 -5.51
N MET A 48 6.72 0.89 -6.17
CA MET A 48 7.15 -0.38 -5.58
C MET A 48 8.60 -0.65 -5.95
N ARG A 49 9.38 -1.17 -5.00
CA ARG A 49 10.77 -1.56 -5.22
C ARG A 49 11.08 -2.87 -4.51
N LYS A 50 11.78 -3.79 -5.17
CA LYS A 50 12.35 -4.97 -4.51
C LYS A 50 13.47 -4.53 -3.56
N ILE A 51 13.39 -4.91 -2.29
CA ILE A 51 14.39 -4.54 -1.27
C ILE A 51 15.20 -5.74 -0.78
N SER A 52 14.67 -6.96 -0.91
CA SER A 52 15.38 -8.20 -0.61
C SER A 52 14.84 -9.34 -1.45
N GLU A 53 15.69 -10.33 -1.71
CA GLU A 53 15.34 -11.59 -2.37
C GLU A 53 16.29 -12.66 -1.89
N ASN A 54 15.72 -13.82 -1.56
CA ASN A 54 16.43 -15.05 -1.29
C ASN A 54 15.68 -16.21 -2.00
N PRO A 55 16.18 -17.46 -1.95
CA PRO A 55 15.57 -18.57 -2.67
C PRO A 55 14.11 -18.86 -2.29
N THR A 56 13.67 -18.50 -1.09
CA THR A 56 12.35 -18.84 -0.54
C THR A 56 11.42 -17.64 -0.40
N GLN A 57 11.94 -16.41 -0.51
CA GLN A 57 11.19 -15.20 -0.22
C GLN A 57 11.65 -14.01 -1.07
N VAL A 58 10.69 -13.19 -1.51
CA VAL A 58 10.92 -11.85 -2.05
C VAL A 58 10.27 -10.81 -1.16
N VAL A 59 11.00 -9.75 -0.83
CA VAL A 59 10.47 -8.59 -0.12
C VAL A 59 10.46 -7.38 -1.04
N ARG A 60 9.29 -6.76 -1.20
CA ARG A 60 9.10 -5.50 -1.93
C ARG A 60 8.59 -4.43 -0.98
N ARG A 61 9.11 -3.22 -1.12
CA ARG A 61 8.55 -2.06 -0.45
C ARG A 61 7.61 -1.32 -1.37
N ILE A 62 6.40 -1.10 -0.90
CA ILE A 62 5.36 -0.29 -1.53
C ILE A 62 5.41 1.09 -0.84
N TYR A 63 5.60 2.13 -1.64
CA TYR A 63 5.63 3.52 -1.21
C TYR A 63 4.35 4.20 -1.68
N ILE A 64 3.58 4.74 -0.75
CA ILE A 64 2.34 5.45 -1.01
C ILE A 64 2.50 6.88 -0.49
N HIS A 65 2.46 7.84 -1.42
CA HIS A 65 2.57 9.27 -1.16
C HIS A 65 1.29 9.97 -1.60
N PRO A 66 0.30 10.13 -0.71
CA PRO A 66 -0.85 11.00 -0.97
C PRO A 66 -0.41 12.44 -1.21
N SER A 67 -1.20 13.18 -2.01
CA SER A 67 -0.91 14.59 -2.33
C SER A 67 -0.86 15.52 -1.11
N CYS A 68 -1.49 15.15 0.00
CA CYS A 68 -1.46 15.91 1.26
C CYS A 68 -0.11 15.89 2.00
N GLY A 69 0.92 15.22 1.44
CA GLY A 69 2.26 15.13 2.03
C GLY A 69 2.42 14.02 3.08
N CYS A 70 1.42 13.15 3.21
CA CYS A 70 1.56 11.91 3.97
C CYS A 70 2.51 10.94 3.24
N MET A 71 3.04 9.99 3.97
CA MET A 71 3.84 8.88 3.45
C MET A 71 3.51 7.61 4.21
N LEU A 72 3.34 6.54 3.45
CA LEU A 72 3.17 5.18 3.96
C LEU A 72 4.11 4.24 3.20
N GLU A 73 4.93 3.51 3.93
CA GLU A 73 5.80 2.46 3.42
C GLU A 73 5.35 1.12 3.98
N ILE A 74 5.06 0.17 3.08
CA ILE A 74 4.60 -1.17 3.42
C ILE A 74 5.60 -2.16 2.84
N ASP A 75 6.05 -3.11 3.65
CA ASP A 75 6.82 -4.25 3.15
C ASP A 75 5.85 -5.39 2.80
N GLU A 76 5.79 -5.72 1.52
CA GLU A 76 5.20 -6.96 0.98
C GLU A 76 6.25 -8.05 1.07
N THR A 77 5.94 -9.11 1.82
CA THR A 77 6.71 -10.34 1.84
C THR A 77 5.94 -11.42 1.10
N ARG A 78 6.54 -11.97 0.05
CA ARG A 78 6.02 -13.16 -0.64
C ARG A 78 6.90 -14.34 -0.29
N ASP A 79 6.32 -15.30 0.43
CA ASP A 79 6.94 -16.57 0.81
C ASP A 79 6.51 -17.64 -0.20
N PHE A 80 7.47 -18.22 -0.92
CA PHE A 80 7.23 -19.22 -1.95
C PHE A 80 7.04 -20.63 -1.40
N GLU A 81 7.55 -20.92 -0.20
CA GLU A 81 7.37 -22.23 0.45
C GLU A 81 5.95 -22.37 1.00
N GLN A 82 5.45 -21.30 1.62
CA GLN A 82 4.10 -21.27 2.19
C GLN A 82 3.04 -20.81 1.19
N GLY A 83 3.44 -20.29 0.03
CA GLY A 83 2.53 -19.72 -0.96
C GLY A 83 1.74 -18.51 -0.42
N LYS A 84 2.31 -17.76 0.53
CA LYS A 84 1.63 -16.71 1.27
C LYS A 84 2.25 -15.34 1.00
N THR A 85 1.40 -14.33 0.86
CA THR A 85 1.81 -12.93 0.87
C THR A 85 1.41 -12.29 2.20
N THR A 86 2.35 -11.59 2.84
CA THR A 86 2.11 -10.83 4.07
C THR A 86 2.54 -9.38 3.90
N TYR A 87 1.89 -8.50 4.67
CA TYR A 87 2.14 -7.07 4.63
C TYR A 87 2.49 -6.56 6.02
N THR A 88 3.57 -5.78 6.11
CA THR A 88 4.03 -5.18 7.36
C THR A 88 4.19 -3.68 7.18
N LEU A 89 3.74 -2.91 8.17
CA LEU A 89 3.97 -1.46 8.20
C LEU A 89 5.46 -1.22 8.46
N TYR A 90 6.17 -0.65 7.48
CA TYR A 90 7.56 -0.28 7.64
C TYR A 90 7.68 1.12 8.24
N MET A 91 7.01 2.10 7.64
CA MET A 91 7.07 3.49 8.07
C MET A 91 5.78 4.22 7.73
N LYS A 92 5.38 5.15 8.61
CA LYS A 92 4.35 6.15 8.29
C LYS A 92 4.80 7.53 8.72
N LYS A 93 4.46 8.54 7.92
CA LYS A 93 4.59 9.96 8.25
C LYS A 93 3.30 10.65 7.85
N LEU A 94 2.59 11.18 8.85
CA LEU A 94 1.33 11.87 8.65
C LEU A 94 1.57 13.38 8.54
N CYS A 95 0.83 14.06 7.65
CA CYS A 95 0.76 15.52 7.65
C CYS A 95 -0.03 16.01 8.87
N GLN A 96 0.01 17.31 9.16
CA GLN A 96 -0.64 17.88 10.35
C GLN A 96 -2.15 17.56 10.42
N GLU A 97 -2.83 17.62 9.28
CA GLU A 97 -4.27 17.31 9.18
C GLU A 97 -4.59 15.86 9.59
N HIS A 98 -3.69 14.92 9.31
CA HIS A 98 -3.91 13.49 9.57
C HIS A 98 -3.25 12.97 10.85
N LYS A 99 -2.48 13.81 11.56
CA LYS A 99 -1.95 13.51 12.91
C LYS A 99 -3.01 13.67 14.01
N SER A 100 -4.06 14.42 13.71
CA SER A 100 -5.12 14.82 14.64
C SER A 100 -6.16 13.72 14.80
#